data_AF-A0A1F3LPG3-F1
#
_entry.id   AF-A0A1F3LPG3-F1
#
_cell.length_a   1.000
_cell.length_b   1.000
_cell.length_c   1.000
_cell.angle_alpha   90.00
_cell.angle_beta   90.00
_cell.angle_gamma   90.00
#
_symmetry.space_group_name_H-M   'P 1'
#
loop_
_entity.id
_entity.type
_entity.pdbx_description
1 polymer ?
#
loop_
_entity_poly.entity_id
_entity_poly.type
_entity_poly.pdbx_seq_one_letter_code
_entity_poly.pdbx_strand_id
1 'polypeptide(L)'
;MGTIPVILVLIIVFSVVMIVIKSKKKNVIGETEEKPLDPFDVIQINSRGVQLLESLHIIESTKDIETLRSRIDFLLKTYSSLVVLAVFKHKYVTEAEKAMNTIKARYPDRIITQLQAALLLTPNLDQLKNHISSCVVLSYAAFVKSELSHIDKLVRHSAIESRKELIIRIGYDMKYLFKMFDLPDSKHLEAIEEIRRQFYTRK
;
A
#
# COMPACT_ATOMS: atom_id res chain seq x y z
N MET A 1 -29.17 32.17 58.81
CA MET A 1 -28.61 30.85 59.23
C MET A 1 -29.02 29.82 58.18
N GLY A 2 -28.09 29.17 57.47
CA GLY A 2 -28.46 28.14 56.49
C GLY A 2 -27.43 27.72 55.42
N THR A 3 -26.26 28.37 55.32
CA THR A 3 -25.31 28.10 54.20
C THR A 3 -24.17 27.13 54.54
N ILE A 4 -23.87 26.91 55.83
CA ILE A 4 -22.79 26.03 56.30
C ILE A 4 -23.01 24.54 55.95
N PRO A 5 -24.22 23.94 56.03
CA PRO A 5 -24.37 22.50 55.74
C PRO A 5 -24.18 22.17 54.26
N VAL A 6 -24.52 23.07 53.35
CA VAL A 6 -24.39 22.84 51.89
C VAL A 6 -22.93 22.83 51.45
N ILE A 7 -22.11 23.73 52.01
CA ILE A 7 -20.67 23.80 51.70
C ILE A 7 -19.95 22.52 52.17
N LEU A 8 -20.32 22.00 53.35
CA LEU A 8 -19.73 20.77 53.89
C LEU A 8 -20.05 19.55 53.00
N VAL A 9 -21.29 19.45 52.51
CA VAL A 9 -21.72 18.38 51.60
C VAL A 9 -20.97 18.45 50.26
N LEU A 10 -20.78 19.65 49.71
CA LEU A 10 -20.02 19.84 48.46
C LEU A 10 -18.56 19.41 48.60
N ILE A 11 -17.91 19.70 49.74
CA ILE A 11 -16.52 19.30 49.99
C ILE A 11 -16.40 17.76 50.08
N ILE A 12 -17.36 17.10 50.73
CA ILE A 12 -17.38 15.64 50.85
C ILE A 12 -17.59 14.98 49.48
N VAL A 13 -18.55 15.47 48.69
CA VAL A 13 -18.81 14.96 47.34
C VAL A 13 -17.59 15.15 46.44
N PHE A 14 -16.94 16.31 46.50
CA PHE A 14 -15.73 16.58 45.73
C PHE A 14 -14.57 15.65 46.12
N SER A 15 -14.42 15.38 47.42
CA SER A 15 -13.39 14.48 47.94
C SER A 15 -13.62 13.04 47.47
N VAL A 16 -14.87 12.56 47.50
CA VAL A 16 -15.24 11.22 47.01
C VAL A 16 -15.01 11.11 45.50
N VAL A 17 -15.40 12.12 44.72
CA VAL A 17 -15.17 12.16 43.26
C VAL A 17 -13.66 12.12 42.95
N MET A 18 -12.84 12.88 43.66
CA MET A 18 -11.39 12.86 43.50
C MET A 18 -10.77 11.50 43.86
N ILE A 19 -11.26 10.84 44.91
CA ILE A 19 -10.83 9.48 45.30
C ILE A 19 -11.20 8.47 44.21
N VAL A 20 -12.41 8.56 43.65
CA VAL A 20 -12.86 7.67 42.55
C VAL A 20 -12.05 7.90 41.27
N ILE A 21 -11.75 9.15 40.92
CA ILE A 21 -10.89 9.47 39.77
C ILE A 21 -9.47 8.94 39.99
N LYS A 22 -8.91 9.11 41.19
CA LYS A 22 -7.57 8.60 41.53
C LYS A 22 -7.53 7.07 41.57
N SER A 23 -8.61 6.42 42.02
CA SER A 23 -8.77 4.95 42.01
C SER A 23 -8.88 4.40 40.58
N LYS A 24 -9.67 5.04 39.70
CA LYS A 24 -9.69 4.71 38.26
C LYS A 24 -8.33 4.90 37.61
N LYS A 25 -7.62 5.99 37.92
CA LYS A 25 -6.27 6.24 37.38
C LYS A 25 -5.25 5.20 37.88
N LYS A 26 -5.38 4.72 39.12
CA LYS A 26 -4.53 3.65 39.68
C LYS A 26 -4.84 2.27 39.08
N ASN A 27 -6.09 1.99 38.72
CA ASN A 27 -6.48 0.74 38.03
C ASN A 27 -6.19 0.74 36.52
N VAL A 28 -5.84 1.88 35.91
CA VAL A 28 -5.38 1.97 34.51
C VAL A 28 -3.85 1.96 34.41
N ILE A 29 -3.14 2.15 35.52
CA ILE A 29 -1.67 1.97 35.61
C ILE A 29 -1.40 0.63 36.32
N GLY A 30 -2.10 -0.42 35.91
CA GLY A 30 -1.49 -1.73 35.92
C GLY A 30 -0.59 -1.74 34.70
N GLU A 31 0.73 -1.79 34.90
CA GLU A 31 1.66 -2.20 33.86
C GLU A 31 1.13 -3.55 33.33
N THR A 32 0.41 -3.48 32.22
CA THR A 32 0.05 -4.67 31.50
C THR A 32 1.38 -5.09 30.92
N GLU A 33 2.04 -6.08 31.53
CA GLU A 33 3.20 -6.70 30.90
C GLU A 33 2.77 -7.07 29.48
N GLU A 34 3.20 -6.29 28.49
CA GLU A 34 2.89 -6.56 27.10
C GLU A 34 3.54 -7.89 26.78
N LYS A 35 2.72 -8.94 26.79
CA LYS A 35 3.15 -10.30 26.48
C LYS A 35 3.98 -10.23 25.20
N PRO A 36 5.24 -10.68 25.20
CA PRO A 36 6.08 -10.58 24.02
C PRO A 36 5.39 -11.20 22.81
N LEU A 37 5.52 -10.54 21.66
CA LEU A 37 4.99 -11.04 20.41
C LEU A 37 5.60 -12.43 20.13
N ASP A 38 4.78 -13.35 19.62
CA ASP A 38 5.27 -14.67 19.23
C ASP A 38 6.41 -14.50 18.21
N PRO A 39 7.55 -15.20 18.37
CA PRO A 39 8.66 -15.14 17.42
C PRO A 39 8.23 -15.42 15.97
N PHE A 40 7.21 -16.27 15.77
CA PHE A 40 6.64 -16.55 14.46
C PHE A 40 5.93 -15.33 13.87
N ASP A 41 5.17 -14.58 14.68
CA ASP A 41 4.50 -13.35 14.25
C ASP A 41 5.53 -12.25 13.89
N VAL A 42 6.60 -12.13 14.69
CA VAL A 42 7.71 -11.20 14.42
C VAL A 42 8.33 -11.47 13.05
N ILE A 43 8.71 -12.73 12.79
CA ILE A 43 9.30 -13.14 11.51
C ILE A 43 8.34 -12.87 10.36
N GLN A 44 7.05 -13.15 10.55
CA GLN A 44 6.05 -12.92 9.53
C GLN A 44 5.88 -11.44 9.19
N ILE A 45 5.78 -10.54 10.17
CA ILE A 45 5.62 -9.10 9.93
C ILE A 45 6.84 -8.56 9.18
N ASN A 46 8.04 -8.91 9.64
CA ASN A 46 9.27 -8.42 9.02
C ASN A 46 9.41 -8.94 7.57
N SER A 47 9.29 -10.26 7.38
CA SER A 47 9.46 -10.90 6.07
C SER A 47 8.43 -10.40 5.06
N ARG A 48 7.15 -10.31 5.46
CA ARG A 48 6.08 -9.79 4.58
C ARG A 48 6.26 -8.30 4.30
N GLY A 49 6.74 -7.51 5.27
CA GLY A 49 7.05 -6.11 5.07
C GLY A 49 8.17 -5.89 4.05
N VAL A 50 9.22 -6.70 4.10
CA VAL A 50 10.31 -6.69 3.10
C VAL A 50 9.75 -7.05 1.72
N GLN A 51 8.98 -8.13 1.62
CA GLN A 51 8.38 -8.59 0.36
C GLN A 51 7.41 -7.55 -0.24
N LEU A 52 6.64 -6.86 0.60
CA LEU A 52 5.76 -5.76 0.18
C LEU A 52 6.58 -4.67 -0.48
N LEU A 53 7.61 -4.15 0.19
CA LEU A 53 8.44 -3.05 -0.31
C LEU A 53 9.20 -3.42 -1.58
N GLU A 54 9.73 -4.64 -1.67
CA GLU A 54 10.36 -5.15 -2.90
C GLU A 54 9.35 -5.23 -4.06
N SER A 55 8.14 -5.70 -3.78
CA SER A 55 7.12 -5.84 -4.81
C SER A 55 6.55 -4.49 -5.26
N LEU A 56 6.37 -3.54 -4.34
CA LEU A 56 6.00 -2.16 -4.65
C LEU A 56 7.01 -1.53 -5.61
N HIS A 57 8.31 -1.65 -5.30
CA HIS A 57 9.36 -1.15 -6.18
C HIS A 57 9.33 -1.80 -7.58
N ILE A 58 9.04 -3.10 -7.68
CA ILE A 58 8.94 -3.79 -8.97
C ILE A 58 7.75 -3.29 -9.78
N ILE A 59 6.55 -3.16 -9.18
CA ILE A 59 5.37 -2.69 -9.94
C ILE A 59 5.48 -1.23 -10.35
N GLU A 60 6.21 -0.40 -9.59
CA GLU A 60 6.45 1.00 -9.91
C GLU A 60 7.44 1.20 -11.07
N SER A 61 8.30 0.21 -11.35
CA SER A 61 9.39 0.32 -12.31
C SER A 61 9.25 -0.57 -13.55
N THR A 62 8.43 -1.62 -13.48
CA THR A 62 8.28 -2.57 -14.58
C THR A 62 7.49 -1.99 -15.76
N LYS A 63 7.91 -2.36 -16.98
CA LYS A 63 7.13 -2.20 -18.22
C LYS A 63 6.59 -3.53 -18.76
N ASP A 64 6.94 -4.64 -18.09
CA ASP A 64 6.55 -5.98 -18.48
C ASP A 64 5.23 -6.37 -17.80
N ILE A 65 4.22 -6.69 -18.61
CA ILE A 65 2.87 -6.96 -18.13
C ILE A 65 2.77 -8.24 -17.29
N GLU A 66 3.56 -9.26 -17.61
CA GLU A 66 3.57 -10.53 -16.90
C GLU A 66 4.13 -10.37 -15.49
N THR A 67 5.24 -9.64 -15.38
CA THR A 67 5.83 -9.22 -14.11
C THR A 67 4.85 -8.35 -13.32
N LEU A 68 4.21 -7.37 -13.96
CA LEU A 68 3.23 -6.51 -13.30
C LEU A 68 2.06 -7.34 -12.72
N ARG A 69 1.43 -8.18 -13.54
CA ARG A 69 0.30 -9.02 -13.16
C ARG A 69 0.65 -9.95 -11.99
N SER A 70 1.76 -10.67 -12.09
CA SER A 70 2.19 -11.61 -11.05
C SER A 70 2.50 -10.90 -9.73
N ARG A 71 3.05 -9.69 -9.77
CA ARG A 71 3.35 -8.89 -8.57
C ARG A 71 2.11 -8.26 -7.96
N ILE A 72 1.13 -7.84 -8.74
CA ILE A 72 -0.17 -7.37 -8.22
C ILE A 72 -0.88 -8.50 -7.46
N ASP A 73 -0.98 -9.68 -8.05
CA ASP A 73 -1.58 -10.86 -7.39
C ASP A 73 -0.86 -11.19 -6.07
N PHE A 74 0.47 -11.22 -6.10
CA PHE A 74 1.28 -11.44 -4.91
C PHE A 74 1.08 -10.36 -3.83
N LEU A 75 1.03 -9.09 -4.22
CA LEU A 75 0.85 -7.96 -3.32
C LEU A 75 -0.48 -8.04 -2.58
N LEU A 76 -1.58 -8.26 -3.30
CA LEU A 76 -2.92 -8.32 -2.68
C LEU A 76 -3.02 -9.45 -1.65
N LYS A 77 -2.42 -10.61 -1.95
CA LYS A 77 -2.36 -11.76 -1.02
C LYS A 77 -1.51 -11.46 0.21
N THR A 78 -0.30 -10.92 0.01
CA THR A 78 0.63 -10.60 1.09
C THR A 78 0.08 -9.49 1.99
N TYR A 79 -0.51 -8.47 1.39
CA TYR A 79 -1.00 -7.29 2.09
C TYR A 79 -2.23 -7.59 2.95
N SER A 80 -3.12 -8.46 2.49
CA SER A 80 -4.25 -8.94 3.31
C SER A 80 -3.77 -9.56 4.62
N SER A 81 -2.64 -10.28 4.60
CA SER A 81 -2.04 -10.82 5.83
C SER A 81 -1.46 -9.73 6.73
N LEU A 82 -0.84 -8.69 6.15
CA LEU A 82 -0.31 -7.55 6.92
C LEU A 82 -1.41 -6.75 7.60
N VAL A 83 -2.57 -6.55 6.94
CA VAL A 83 -3.74 -5.89 7.54
C VAL A 83 -4.21 -6.63 8.79
N VAL A 84 -4.32 -7.96 8.72
CA VAL A 84 -4.70 -8.78 9.89
C VAL A 84 -3.68 -8.62 11.01
N LEU A 85 -2.38 -8.72 10.70
CA LEU A 85 -1.33 -8.59 11.71
C LEU A 85 -1.32 -7.20 12.36
N ALA A 86 -1.58 -6.14 11.60
CA ALA A 86 -1.64 -4.77 12.11
C ALA A 86 -2.77 -4.55 13.12
N VAL A 87 -3.92 -5.22 12.93
CA VAL A 87 -5.07 -5.10 13.84
C VAL A 87 -4.82 -5.82 15.17
N PHE A 88 -4.18 -7.00 15.13
CA PHE A 88 -4.14 -7.90 16.29
C PHE A 88 -2.83 -7.89 17.07
N LYS A 89 -1.75 -7.30 16.56
CA LYS A 89 -0.41 -7.42 17.16
C LYS A 89 0.10 -6.06 17.67
N HIS A 90 0.23 -5.95 18.99
CA HIS A 90 0.63 -4.75 19.74
C HIS A 90 2.04 -4.20 19.40
N LYS A 91 2.88 -4.95 18.65
CA LYS A 91 4.22 -4.53 18.20
C LYS A 91 4.37 -4.47 16.68
N TYR A 92 3.25 -4.44 15.94
CA TYR A 92 3.27 -4.45 14.48
C TYR A 92 4.16 -3.35 13.89
N VAL A 93 3.95 -2.10 14.31
CA VAL A 93 4.68 -0.94 13.79
C VAL A 93 6.19 -1.10 13.98
N THR A 94 6.63 -1.52 15.17
CA THR A 94 8.05 -1.74 15.45
C THR A 94 8.67 -2.81 14.57
N GLU A 95 7.98 -3.93 14.34
CA GLU A 95 8.49 -4.98 13.45
C GLU A 95 8.44 -4.59 11.96
N ALA A 96 7.45 -3.78 11.58
CA ALA A 96 7.34 -3.19 10.24
C ALA A 96 8.46 -2.16 9.97
N GLU A 97 8.85 -1.37 10.98
CA GLU A 97 10.01 -0.48 10.89
C GLU A 97 11.32 -1.23 10.69
N LYS A 98 11.47 -2.40 11.34
CA LYS A 98 12.62 -3.27 11.07
C LYS A 98 12.65 -3.75 9.63
N ALA A 99 11.50 -4.03 9.01
CA ALA A 99 11.45 -4.40 7.60
C ALA A 99 11.96 -3.26 6.69
N MET A 100 11.59 -2.01 6.99
CA MET A 100 12.14 -0.84 6.28
C MET A 100 13.66 -0.73 6.45
N ASN A 101 14.17 -0.97 7.66
CA ASN A 101 15.62 -0.96 7.92
C ASN A 101 16.34 -2.07 7.15
N THR A 102 15.75 -3.27 7.07
CA THR A 102 16.26 -4.37 6.23
C THR A 102 16.35 -3.95 4.76
N ILE A 103 15.32 -3.29 4.22
CA ILE A 103 15.33 -2.80 2.83
C ILE A 103 16.42 -1.74 2.62
N LYS A 104 16.53 -0.76 3.51
CA LYS A 104 17.56 0.29 3.43
C LYS A 104 18.97 -0.29 3.49
N ALA A 105 19.20 -1.29 4.33
CA ALA A 105 20.50 -1.96 4.44
C ALA A 105 20.83 -2.80 3.19
N ARG A 106 19.84 -3.50 2.64
CA ARG A 106 20.01 -4.37 1.46
C ARG A 106 20.14 -3.57 0.17
N TYR A 107 19.43 -2.45 0.05
CA TYR A 107 19.35 -1.61 -1.14
C TYR A 107 19.56 -0.14 -0.77
N PRO A 108 20.82 0.31 -0.55
CA PRO A 108 21.11 1.67 -0.09
C PRO A 108 20.60 2.77 -1.03
N ASP A 109 20.56 2.49 -2.33
CA ASP A 109 20.10 3.44 -3.35
C ASP A 109 18.57 3.52 -3.48
N ARG A 110 17.83 2.63 -2.80
CA ARG A 110 16.36 2.62 -2.85
C ARG A 110 15.77 3.49 -1.75
N ILE A 111 15.15 4.59 -2.17
CA ILE A 111 14.42 5.48 -1.28
C ILE A 111 13.02 4.90 -1.04
N ILE A 112 12.70 4.57 0.21
CA ILE A 112 11.33 4.22 0.61
C ILE A 112 10.50 5.50 0.64
N THR A 113 9.47 5.57 -0.20
CA THR A 113 8.60 6.75 -0.27
C THR A 113 7.69 6.83 0.95
N GLN A 114 7.14 8.03 1.21
CA GLN A 114 6.15 8.21 2.27
C GLN A 114 4.92 7.30 2.08
N LEU A 115 4.48 7.12 0.84
CA LEU A 115 3.36 6.22 0.51
C LEU A 115 3.72 4.76 0.83
N GLN A 116 4.89 4.28 0.42
CA GLN A 116 5.34 2.92 0.70
C GLN A 116 5.47 2.66 2.22
N ALA A 117 6.03 3.63 2.95
CA ALA A 117 6.09 3.57 4.40
C ALA A 117 4.68 3.53 5.02
N ALA A 118 3.75 4.37 4.56
CA ALA A 118 2.37 4.40 5.04
C ALA A 118 1.63 3.07 4.77
N LEU A 119 1.78 2.50 3.57
CA LEU A 119 1.19 1.20 3.22
C LEU A 119 1.71 0.08 4.13
N LEU A 120 2.94 0.16 4.61
CA LEU A 120 3.51 -0.82 5.53
C LEU A 120 3.15 -0.54 6.99
N LEU A 121 3.25 0.71 7.46
CA LEU A 121 3.05 1.05 8.87
C LEU A 121 1.58 1.14 9.27
N THR A 122 0.75 1.59 8.34
CA THR A 122 -0.69 1.77 8.51
C THR A 122 -1.43 1.10 7.34
N PRO A 123 -1.49 -0.25 7.30
CA PRO A 123 -2.02 -0.96 6.16
C PRO A 123 -3.46 -0.58 5.84
N ASN A 124 -3.66 -0.04 4.64
CA ASN A 124 -4.95 0.30 4.07
C ASN A 124 -5.06 -0.32 2.66
N LEU A 125 -6.02 -1.23 2.47
CA LEU A 125 -6.16 -1.99 1.22
C LEU A 125 -6.61 -1.11 0.05
N ASP A 126 -7.50 -0.15 0.31
CA ASP A 126 -7.98 0.78 -0.72
C ASP A 126 -6.86 1.69 -1.21
N GLN A 127 -6.02 2.16 -0.28
CA GLN A 127 -4.83 2.94 -0.62
C GLN A 127 -3.85 2.13 -1.47
N LEU A 128 -3.63 0.84 -1.15
CA LEU A 128 -2.80 -0.05 -1.97
C LEU A 128 -3.41 -0.21 -3.37
N LYS A 129 -4.71 -0.51 -3.47
CA LYS A 129 -5.39 -0.69 -4.76
C LYS A 129 -5.36 0.57 -5.62
N ASN A 130 -5.51 1.75 -5.02
CA ASN A 130 -5.34 3.03 -5.71
C ASN A 130 -3.92 3.22 -6.26
N HIS A 131 -2.91 2.89 -5.46
CA HIS A 131 -1.51 2.94 -5.89
C HIS A 131 -1.22 1.97 -7.05
N ILE A 132 -1.70 0.72 -6.94
CA ILE A 132 -1.58 -0.29 -7.99
C ILE A 132 -2.23 0.21 -9.29
N SER A 133 -3.42 0.82 -9.20
CA SER A 133 -4.12 1.38 -10.37
C SER A 133 -3.26 2.39 -11.13
N SER A 134 -2.57 3.26 -10.39
CA SER A 134 -1.63 4.22 -10.96
C SER A 134 -0.42 3.52 -11.61
N CYS A 135 0.12 2.50 -10.95
CA CYS A 135 1.25 1.72 -11.47
C CYS A 135 0.91 0.98 -12.78
N VAL A 136 -0.32 0.49 -12.95
CA VAL A 136 -0.76 -0.14 -14.22
C VAL A 136 -0.66 0.85 -15.38
N VAL A 137 -1.12 2.09 -15.20
CA VAL A 137 -1.05 3.12 -16.24
C VAL A 137 0.41 3.51 -16.53
N LEU A 138 1.22 3.70 -15.48
CA LEU A 138 2.63 4.04 -15.64
C LEU A 138 3.42 2.94 -16.36
N SER A 139 3.15 1.67 -16.01
CA SER A 139 3.76 0.51 -16.67
C SER A 139 3.42 0.46 -18.15
N TYR A 140 2.14 0.71 -18.49
CA TYR A 140 1.71 0.77 -19.89
C TYR A 140 2.38 1.93 -20.65
N ALA A 141 2.43 3.11 -20.07
CA ALA A 141 3.10 4.26 -20.68
C ALA A 141 4.61 3.99 -20.92
N ALA A 142 5.29 3.36 -19.97
CA ALA A 142 6.69 2.95 -20.11
C ALA A 142 6.88 1.89 -21.21
N PHE A 143 5.95 0.94 -21.31
CA PHE A 143 5.92 -0.04 -22.40
C PHE A 143 5.77 0.64 -23.77
N VAL A 144 4.76 1.50 -23.93
CA VAL A 144 4.51 2.23 -25.18
C VAL A 144 5.74 3.06 -25.58
N LYS A 145 6.34 3.78 -24.64
CA LYS A 145 7.57 4.56 -24.90
C LYS A 145 8.71 3.67 -25.40
N SER A 146 8.87 2.48 -24.83
CA SER A 146 9.87 1.51 -25.28
C SER A 146 9.60 1.03 -26.71
N GLU A 147 8.34 0.75 -27.04
CA GLU A 147 7.96 0.26 -28.37
C GLU A 147 8.03 1.35 -29.43
N LEU A 148 7.72 2.61 -29.10
CA LEU A 148 7.95 3.75 -30.00
C LEU A 148 9.43 3.87 -30.37
N SER A 149 10.35 3.75 -29.40
CA SER A 149 11.79 3.74 -29.68
C SER A 149 12.22 2.57 -30.58
N HIS A 150 11.50 1.44 -30.55
CA HIS A 150 11.73 0.35 -31.47
C HIS A 150 11.17 0.67 -32.87
N ILE A 151 9.96 1.23 -32.95
CA ILE A 151 9.31 1.63 -34.21
C ILE A 151 10.18 2.63 -34.98
N ASP A 152 10.77 3.62 -34.31
CA ASP A 152 11.62 4.65 -34.93
C ASP A 152 12.85 4.04 -35.66
N LYS A 153 13.25 2.82 -35.28
CA LYS A 153 14.39 2.10 -35.88
C LYS A 153 13.98 1.15 -37.00
N LEU A 154 12.68 0.97 -37.25
CA LEU A 154 12.15 0.05 -38.25
C LEU A 154 11.93 0.75 -39.58
N VAL A 155 12.37 0.09 -40.66
CA VAL A 155 12.15 0.56 -42.04
C VAL A 155 10.94 -0.12 -42.69
N ARG A 156 10.64 -1.37 -42.30
CA ARG A 156 9.58 -2.16 -42.93
C ARG A 156 8.22 -1.80 -42.35
N HIS A 157 7.29 -1.37 -43.19
CA HIS A 157 5.94 -0.99 -42.78
C HIS A 157 5.21 -2.13 -42.04
N SER A 158 5.31 -3.37 -42.52
CA SER A 158 4.68 -4.52 -41.85
C SER A 158 5.19 -4.72 -40.42
N ALA A 159 6.49 -4.50 -40.17
CA ALA A 159 7.05 -4.60 -38.82
C ALA A 159 6.58 -3.46 -37.90
N ILE A 160 6.38 -2.26 -38.45
CA ILE A 160 5.79 -1.13 -37.72
C ILE A 160 4.35 -1.45 -37.32
N GLU A 161 3.53 -1.95 -38.25
CA GLU A 161 2.13 -2.28 -37.96
C GLU A 161 2.01 -3.40 -36.91
N SER A 162 2.81 -4.46 -37.00
CA SER A 162 2.83 -5.52 -35.96
C SER A 162 3.18 -4.97 -34.57
N ARG A 163 4.03 -3.94 -34.48
CA ARG A 163 4.36 -3.28 -33.20
C ARG A 163 3.20 -2.42 -32.69
N LYS A 164 2.50 -1.70 -33.57
CA LYS A 164 1.29 -0.95 -33.20
C LYS A 164 0.18 -1.89 -32.71
N GLU A 165 -0.03 -3.01 -33.39
CA GLU A 165 -0.97 -4.05 -32.97
C GLU A 165 -0.62 -4.60 -31.59
N LEU A 166 0.67 -4.84 -31.32
CA LEU A 166 1.15 -5.24 -30.00
C LEU A 166 0.81 -4.19 -28.93
N ILE A 167 1.03 -2.90 -29.20
CA ILE A 167 0.68 -1.81 -28.29
C ILE A 167 -0.81 -1.81 -27.97
N ILE A 168 -1.66 -1.98 -28.99
CA ILE A 168 -3.11 -2.04 -28.83
C ILE A 168 -3.52 -3.24 -27.97
N ARG A 169 -2.95 -4.42 -28.25
CA ARG A 169 -3.23 -5.67 -27.52
C ARG A 169 -2.84 -5.55 -26.05
N ILE A 170 -1.60 -5.15 -25.76
CA ILE A 170 -1.13 -4.97 -24.38
C ILE A 170 -1.98 -3.94 -23.65
N GLY A 171 -2.43 -2.89 -24.35
CA GLY A 171 -3.35 -1.92 -23.78
C GLY A 171 -4.71 -2.52 -23.37
N TYR A 172 -5.24 -3.52 -24.10
CA TYR A 172 -6.42 -4.26 -23.65
C TYR A 172 -6.11 -5.10 -22.41
N ASP A 173 -4.98 -5.80 -22.39
CA ASP A 173 -4.57 -6.62 -21.26
C ASP A 173 -4.41 -5.79 -19.99
N MET A 174 -3.83 -4.59 -20.10
CA MET A 174 -3.71 -3.63 -18.98
C MET A 174 -5.07 -3.20 -18.44
N LYS A 175 -6.06 -2.90 -19.32
CA LYS A 175 -7.44 -2.61 -18.89
C LYS A 175 -8.08 -3.82 -18.20
N TYR A 176 -7.79 -5.04 -18.67
CA TYR A 176 -8.31 -6.25 -18.07
C TYR A 176 -7.81 -6.47 -16.64
N LEU A 177 -6.60 -6.01 -16.30
CA LEU A 177 -6.08 -6.08 -14.91
C LEU A 177 -6.99 -5.38 -13.91
N PHE A 178 -7.62 -4.26 -14.29
CA PHE A 178 -8.56 -3.54 -13.41
C PHE A 178 -9.75 -4.42 -13.02
N LYS A 179 -10.32 -5.12 -14.00
CA LYS A 179 -11.42 -6.06 -13.76
C LYS A 179 -10.94 -7.28 -12.97
N MET A 180 -9.79 -7.85 -13.36
CA MET A 180 -9.26 -9.08 -12.76
C MET A 180 -8.96 -8.92 -11.27
N PHE A 181 -8.42 -7.77 -10.87
CA PHE A 181 -7.99 -7.52 -9.49
C PHE A 181 -8.91 -6.56 -8.71
N ASP A 182 -10.07 -6.22 -9.29
CA ASP A 182 -11.04 -5.30 -8.69
C ASP A 182 -10.37 -3.98 -8.25
N LEU A 183 -9.69 -3.34 -9.21
CA LEU A 183 -8.97 -2.10 -8.99
C LEU A 183 -9.86 -0.88 -9.26
N PRO A 184 -9.73 0.19 -8.46
CA PRO A 184 -10.48 1.42 -8.65
C PRO A 184 -10.07 2.14 -9.94
N ASP A 185 -11.07 2.47 -10.77
CA ASP A 185 -10.85 3.27 -11.97
C ASP A 185 -11.06 4.76 -11.68
N SER A 186 -9.96 5.48 -11.49
CA SER A 186 -9.94 6.95 -11.35
C SER A 186 -9.54 7.62 -12.67
N LYS A 187 -10.26 7.29 -13.76
CA LYS A 187 -9.94 7.65 -15.16
C LYS A 187 -8.69 6.97 -15.72
N HIS A 188 -8.24 5.90 -15.08
CA HIS A 188 -7.08 5.12 -15.52
C HIS A 188 -7.41 4.34 -16.80
N LEU A 189 -8.63 3.79 -16.91
CA LEU A 189 -9.07 3.10 -18.13
C LEU A 189 -9.17 4.06 -19.32
N GLU A 190 -9.61 5.30 -19.08
CA GLU A 190 -9.63 6.36 -20.08
C GLU A 190 -8.21 6.74 -20.51
N ALA A 191 -7.28 6.89 -19.57
CA ALA A 191 -5.87 7.19 -19.88
C ALA A 191 -5.21 6.09 -20.75
N ILE A 192 -5.45 4.81 -20.43
CA ILE A 192 -4.96 3.69 -21.25
C ILE A 192 -5.61 3.72 -22.64
N GLU A 193 -6.90 4.00 -22.72
CA GLU A 193 -7.62 4.09 -23.99
C GLU A 193 -7.11 5.24 -24.88
N GLU A 194 -6.83 6.40 -24.29
CA GLU A 194 -6.34 7.55 -25.02
C GLU A 194 -4.96 7.30 -25.65
N ILE A 195 -4.06 6.63 -24.92
CA ILE A 195 -2.78 6.19 -25.48
C ILE A 195 -3.01 5.22 -26.66
N ARG A 196 -3.91 4.23 -26.50
CA ARG A 196 -4.20 3.23 -27.54
C ARG A 196 -4.77 3.85 -28.80
N ARG A 197 -5.62 4.88 -28.66
CA ARG A 197 -6.29 5.54 -29.78
C ARG A 197 -5.32 6.18 -30.77
N GLN A 198 -4.13 6.57 -30.31
CA GLN A 198 -3.08 7.11 -31.16
C GLN A 198 -2.56 6.09 -32.19
N PHE A 199 -2.78 4.80 -31.93
CA PHE A 199 -2.30 3.70 -32.77
C PHE A 199 -3.39 3.07 -33.64
N TYR A 200 -4.65 3.48 -33.49
CA TYR A 200 -5.66 3.17 -34.49
C TYR A 200 -5.37 4.01 -35.73
N THR A 201 -5.18 3.33 -36.86
CA THR A 201 -4.90 3.96 -38.15
C THR A 201 -5.94 5.06 -38.44
N ARG A 202 -5.49 6.31 -38.51
CA ARG A 202 -6.07 7.23 -39.50
C ARG A 202 -5.61 6.69 -40.86
N LYS A 203 -6.56 6.10 -41.58
CA LYS A 203 -6.42 5.78 -43.00
C LYS A 203 -6.04 7.03 -43.79
#